data_AF-A0A416ZAW9-F1
#
_entry.id   AF-A0A416ZAW9-F1
#
_cell.length_a   1.000
_cell.length_b   1.000
_cell.length_c   1.000
_cell.angle_alpha   90.00
_cell.angle_beta   90.00
_cell.angle_gamma   90.00
#
_symmetry.space_group_name_H-M   'P 1'
#
loop_
_entity.id
_entity.type
_entity.pdbx_description
1 polymer ?
#
loop_
_entity_poly.entity_id
_entity_poly.type
_entity_poly.pdbx_seq_one_letter_code
_entity_poly.pdbx_strand_id
1 'polypeptide(L)'
;MELTQFIRSLQTVLLEKYDWAREQKMRSIQQLFAAVRTSIKHGRISDDQLMMLDNFGLAGDDAFSAKLLRAEDLYRSCNFESYDSFVNALPYEEQRKIKVKQEEFSKDLRRDLSDPKGTFDSEYLTSAHQNLSGAKRSAPSEKAIFCYLCIRLDRNVEYRLEKESIARCDRDGAQEVEDFLHCFRNCRMNEVYHAVRLGKKLNPAWYDWQDDLGLTILHYAILLKKEELVADLLDKREWFSQTSMIDSRAMDYIVLAKLMGLSNCDLILQKTSEPLVTLQRSQKAMKRQLWLRERQLDYQQAVIRSAKQTIHQARYAPPDEKPDIDLAEYEEKYERCLDQMHETKERIRALKESIPEIEAEIEEVTAASMAQAADMAHELSTSTDPFLHYLYRYYTDSSLREHVLKDCSESSILYSCLGCEFAVPADVLIDLPHRTAQINSSERKEKASHVSEQGAQPQEVPIVRPFGDCWFSSAARQDMKALKEEYHRLAKQYHPDVCGDCRSQQIFQEILNERAEILERMAKE
;
A
#
# COMPACT_ATOMS: atom_id res chain seq x y z
N MET A 1 -35.05 39.40 -16.08
CA MET A 1 -35.04 40.25 -14.87
C MET A 1 -36.47 40.49 -14.34
N GLU A 2 -37.43 40.80 -15.21
CA GLU A 2 -38.84 41.07 -14.82
C GLU A 2 -39.55 39.87 -14.16
N LEU A 3 -39.34 38.64 -14.65
CA LEU A 3 -39.98 37.44 -14.09
C LEU A 3 -39.57 37.18 -12.62
N THR A 4 -38.28 37.30 -12.31
CA THR A 4 -37.75 37.10 -10.95
C THR A 4 -38.28 38.15 -9.98
N GLN A 5 -38.39 39.40 -10.43
CA GLN A 5 -38.92 40.50 -9.63
C GLN A 5 -40.44 40.36 -9.42
N PHE A 6 -41.17 39.89 -10.44
CA PHE A 6 -42.59 39.55 -10.34
C PHE A 6 -42.82 38.40 -9.34
N ILE A 7 -42.04 37.31 -9.43
CA ILE A 7 -42.14 36.17 -8.50
C ILE A 7 -41.86 36.60 -7.05
N ARG A 8 -40.81 37.42 -6.83
CA ARG A 8 -40.50 37.97 -5.50
C ARG A 8 -41.64 38.84 -4.97
N SER A 9 -42.24 39.69 -5.81
CA SER A 9 -43.36 40.54 -5.43
C SER A 9 -44.61 39.72 -5.07
N LEU A 10 -44.91 38.67 -5.84
CA LEU A 10 -45.99 37.74 -5.56
C LEU A 10 -45.76 37.01 -4.22
N GLN A 11 -44.53 36.57 -3.97
CA GLN A 11 -44.14 35.89 -2.73
C GLN A 11 -44.32 36.81 -1.52
N THR A 12 -43.94 38.09 -1.61
CA THR A 12 -44.18 39.07 -0.54
C THR A 12 -45.67 39.21 -0.24
N VAL A 13 -46.50 39.39 -1.27
CA VAL A 13 -47.96 39.53 -1.10
C VAL A 13 -48.59 38.27 -0.49
N LEU A 14 -48.13 37.08 -0.86
CA LEU A 14 -48.60 35.81 -0.29
C LEU A 14 -48.22 35.68 1.19
N LEU A 15 -46.98 36.03 1.53
CA LEU A 15 -46.47 35.97 2.91
C LEU A 15 -47.12 37.00 3.84
N GLU A 16 -47.58 38.14 3.32
CA GLU A 16 -48.33 39.14 4.10
C GLU A 16 -49.75 38.65 4.40
N LYS A 17 -50.43 38.10 3.37
CA LYS A 17 -51.87 37.79 3.45
C LYS A 17 -52.21 36.45 4.07
N TYR A 18 -51.31 35.46 4.05
CA TYR A 18 -51.65 34.08 4.39
C TYR A 18 -50.69 33.43 5.38
N ASP A 19 -51.23 32.89 6.48
CA ASP A 19 -50.47 32.12 7.48
C ASP A 19 -49.86 30.84 6.92
N TRP A 20 -50.60 30.09 6.09
CA TRP A 20 -50.12 28.85 5.48
C TRP A 20 -48.85 29.08 4.64
N ALA A 21 -48.74 30.25 3.98
CA ALA A 21 -47.58 30.60 3.16
C ALA A 21 -46.36 30.91 4.03
N ARG A 22 -46.56 31.56 5.19
CA ARG A 22 -45.51 31.78 6.19
C ARG A 22 -45.01 30.47 6.79
N GLU A 23 -45.93 29.57 7.17
CA GLU A 23 -45.58 28.24 7.68
C GLU A 23 -44.83 27.41 6.64
N GLN A 24 -45.27 27.43 5.38
CA GLN A 24 -44.60 26.70 4.30
C GLN A 24 -43.18 27.24 4.08
N LYS A 25 -42.99 28.57 4.05
CA LYS A 25 -41.66 29.18 3.96
C LYS A 25 -40.76 28.73 5.11
N MET A 26 -41.26 28.77 6.35
CA MET A 26 -40.50 28.35 7.53
C MET A 26 -40.08 26.88 7.44
N ARG A 27 -41.00 25.99 7.06
CA ARG A 27 -40.71 24.56 6.86
C ARG A 27 -39.67 24.36 5.76
N SER A 28 -39.75 25.07 4.65
CA SER A 28 -38.77 24.99 3.57
C SER A 28 -37.38 25.45 4.00
N ILE A 29 -37.28 26.53 4.80
CA ILE A 29 -35.99 26.99 5.36
C ILE A 29 -35.42 25.94 6.32
N GLN A 30 -36.24 25.38 7.20
CA GLN A 30 -35.81 24.32 8.13
C GLN A 30 -35.33 23.08 7.39
N GLN A 31 -36.04 22.66 6.33
CA GLN A 31 -35.64 21.54 5.47
C GLN A 31 -34.32 21.83 4.75
N LEU A 32 -34.14 23.04 4.22
CA LEU A 32 -32.88 23.45 3.59
C LEU A 32 -31.72 23.40 4.60
N PHE A 33 -31.89 23.98 5.80
CA PHE A 33 -30.85 23.96 6.83
C PHE A 33 -30.51 22.55 7.30
N ALA A 34 -31.51 21.67 7.44
CA ALA A 34 -31.27 20.26 7.75
C ALA A 34 -30.50 19.54 6.63
N ALA A 35 -30.86 19.78 5.37
CA ALA A 35 -30.16 19.20 4.22
C ALA A 35 -28.71 19.71 4.12
N VAL A 36 -28.50 21.00 4.34
CA VAL A 36 -27.17 21.63 4.37
C VAL A 36 -26.31 21.03 5.48
N ARG A 37 -26.81 20.94 6.71
CA ARG A 37 -26.08 20.31 7.84
C ARG A 37 -25.71 18.86 7.54
N THR A 38 -26.61 18.12 6.89
CA THR A 38 -26.33 16.73 6.48
C THR A 38 -25.24 16.65 5.43
N SER A 39 -25.20 17.62 4.50
CA SER A 39 -24.20 17.68 3.43
C SER A 39 -22.82 18.05 3.98
N ILE A 40 -22.76 19.09 4.81
CA ILE A 40 -21.53 19.59 5.45
C ILE A 40 -20.85 18.53 6.35
N LYS A 41 -21.62 17.59 6.90
CA LYS A 41 -21.09 16.51 7.73
C LYS A 41 -20.11 15.60 6.98
N HIS A 42 -20.32 15.40 5.68
CA HIS A 42 -19.60 14.38 4.88
C HIS A 42 -18.95 14.95 3.61
N GLY A 43 -19.13 16.24 3.32
CA GLY A 43 -18.68 16.87 2.09
C GLY A 43 -18.89 18.38 2.07
N ARG A 44 -18.90 18.95 0.87
CA ARG A 44 -19.20 20.37 0.61
C ARG A 44 -20.69 20.58 0.39
N ILE A 45 -21.21 21.76 0.72
CA ILE A 45 -22.51 22.18 0.19
C ILE A 45 -22.45 22.28 -1.34
N SER A 46 -23.52 21.86 -2.00
CA SER A 46 -23.67 22.00 -3.46
C SER A 46 -23.89 23.46 -3.87
N ASP A 47 -23.60 23.79 -5.12
CA ASP A 47 -23.85 25.13 -5.69
C ASP A 47 -25.33 25.53 -5.57
N ASP A 48 -26.24 24.57 -5.76
CA ASP A 48 -27.69 24.79 -5.59
C ASP A 48 -28.04 25.15 -4.14
N GLN A 49 -27.48 24.41 -3.17
CA GLN A 49 -27.69 24.72 -1.75
C GLN A 49 -27.09 26.07 -1.38
N LEU A 50 -25.90 26.40 -1.90
CA LEU A 50 -25.27 27.70 -1.69
C LEU A 50 -26.12 28.84 -2.26
N MET A 51 -26.60 28.68 -3.50
CA MET A 51 -27.51 29.64 -4.14
C MET A 51 -28.81 29.79 -3.34
N MET A 52 -29.35 28.70 -2.79
CA MET A 52 -30.53 28.74 -1.93
C MET A 52 -30.25 29.46 -0.61
N LEU A 53 -29.12 29.18 0.07
CA LEU A 53 -28.73 29.88 1.30
C LEU A 53 -28.60 31.39 1.07
N ASP A 54 -28.00 31.78 -0.06
CA ASP A 54 -27.83 33.20 -0.42
C ASP A 54 -29.16 33.89 -0.77
N ASN A 55 -30.13 33.16 -1.34
CA ASN A 55 -31.44 33.71 -1.68
C ASN A 55 -32.45 33.70 -0.52
N PHE A 56 -32.45 32.66 0.31
CA PHE A 56 -33.34 32.55 1.48
C PHE A 56 -32.82 33.32 2.70
N GLY A 57 -31.51 33.51 2.81
CA GLY A 57 -30.84 34.30 3.86
C GLY A 57 -31.06 35.82 3.77
N LEU A 58 -31.92 36.30 2.88
CA LEU A 58 -32.20 37.72 2.67
C LEU A 58 -33.44 38.25 3.42
N ALA A 59 -34.17 37.42 4.18
CA ALA A 59 -35.42 37.87 4.81
C ALA A 59 -35.64 37.33 6.23
N GLY A 60 -35.31 38.16 7.23
CA GLY A 60 -35.72 37.98 8.64
C GLY A 60 -34.66 37.38 9.56
N ASP A 61 -35.11 36.79 10.66
CA ASP A 61 -34.26 36.26 11.76
C ASP A 61 -33.36 35.09 11.34
N ASP A 62 -33.67 34.40 10.24
CA ASP A 62 -32.93 33.23 9.73
C ASP A 62 -31.68 33.60 8.89
N ALA A 63 -31.50 34.89 8.56
CA ALA A 63 -30.39 35.38 7.74
C ALA A 63 -29.03 35.06 8.37
N PHE A 64 -28.92 35.19 9.69
CA PHE A 64 -27.69 34.88 10.40
C PHE A 64 -27.40 33.37 10.44
N SER A 65 -28.44 32.54 10.55
CA SER A 65 -28.28 31.07 10.52
C SER A 65 -27.76 30.57 9.18
N ALA A 66 -28.20 31.16 8.06
CA ALA A 66 -27.66 30.84 6.75
C ALA A 66 -26.16 31.21 6.63
N LYS A 67 -25.78 32.40 7.12
CA LYS A 67 -24.37 32.83 7.19
C LYS A 67 -23.53 31.93 8.09
N LEU A 68 -24.09 31.47 9.20
CA LEU A 68 -23.42 30.57 10.12
C LEU A 68 -23.12 29.21 9.46
N LEU A 69 -24.09 28.62 8.75
CA LEU A 69 -23.89 27.38 7.99
C LEU A 69 -22.83 27.54 6.89
N ARG A 70 -22.82 28.68 6.19
CA ARG A 70 -21.81 29.00 5.18
C ARG A 70 -20.41 29.17 5.80
N ALA A 71 -20.34 29.81 6.97
CA ALA A 71 -19.08 29.95 7.71
C ALA A 71 -18.55 28.58 8.16
N GLU A 72 -19.42 27.70 8.67
CA GLU A 72 -19.05 26.34 9.07
C GLU A 72 -18.57 25.50 7.88
N ASP A 73 -19.29 25.54 6.76
CA ASP A 73 -18.88 24.88 5.51
C ASP A 73 -17.48 25.35 5.09
N LEU A 74 -17.23 26.66 5.01
CA LEU A 74 -15.91 27.20 4.66
C LEU A 74 -14.84 26.78 5.67
N TYR A 75 -15.13 26.83 6.97
CA TYR A 75 -14.20 26.37 8.01
C TYR A 75 -13.82 24.90 7.81
N ARG A 76 -14.80 24.05 7.50
CA ARG A 76 -14.62 22.61 7.25
C ARG A 76 -13.89 22.28 5.95
N SER A 77 -13.77 23.22 5.01
CA SER A 77 -12.84 23.08 3.87
C SER A 77 -11.37 23.18 4.28
N CYS A 78 -11.11 23.64 5.50
CA CYS A 78 -9.80 24.00 6.01
C CYS A 78 -9.05 25.07 5.18
N ASN A 79 -9.74 25.74 4.26
CA ASN A 79 -9.24 26.93 3.59
C ASN A 79 -9.49 28.15 4.49
N PHE A 80 -8.57 28.37 5.44
CA PHE A 80 -8.71 29.45 6.41
C PHE A 80 -8.67 30.84 5.78
N GLU A 81 -7.97 31.01 4.64
CA GLU A 81 -7.99 32.28 3.89
C GLU A 81 -9.39 32.62 3.37
N SER A 82 -10.09 31.63 2.80
CA SER A 82 -11.45 31.81 2.30
C SER A 82 -12.45 32.01 3.43
N TYR A 83 -12.28 31.29 4.55
CA TYR A 83 -13.07 31.48 5.76
C TYR A 83 -12.89 32.91 6.32
N ASP A 84 -11.65 33.35 6.50
CA ASP A 84 -11.35 34.68 7.04
C ASP A 84 -11.82 35.78 6.11
N SER A 85 -11.67 35.62 4.78
CA SER A 85 -12.19 36.56 3.79
C SER A 85 -13.71 36.70 3.90
N PHE A 86 -14.43 35.57 4.01
CA PHE A 86 -15.87 35.57 4.19
C PHE A 86 -16.30 36.23 5.51
N VAL A 87 -15.68 35.85 6.62
CA VAL A 87 -16.01 36.42 7.94
C VAL A 87 -15.72 37.91 7.95
N ASN A 88 -14.56 38.36 7.46
CA ASN A 88 -14.18 39.77 7.49
C ASN A 88 -15.06 40.66 6.57
N ALA A 89 -15.76 40.08 5.60
CA ALA A 89 -16.73 40.78 4.77
C ALA A 89 -18.08 41.05 5.47
N LEU A 90 -18.36 40.37 6.60
CA LEU A 90 -19.60 40.53 7.36
C LEU A 90 -19.58 41.78 8.26
N PRO A 91 -20.75 42.31 8.68
CA PRO A 91 -20.83 43.32 9.73
C PRO A 91 -20.17 42.88 11.04
N TYR A 92 -19.53 43.82 11.75
CA TYR A 92 -18.71 43.54 12.95
C TYR A 92 -19.39 42.67 14.02
N GLU A 93 -20.69 42.90 14.29
CA GLU A 93 -21.45 42.13 15.27
C GLU A 93 -21.64 40.66 14.84
N GLU A 94 -21.84 40.41 13.55
CA GLU A 94 -21.94 39.05 13.01
C GLU A 94 -20.58 38.35 13.02
N GLN A 95 -19.50 39.07 12.71
CA GLN A 95 -18.13 38.54 12.81
C GLN A 95 -17.83 38.01 14.21
N ARG A 96 -18.15 38.80 15.25
CA ARG A 96 -17.95 38.39 16.64
C ARG A 96 -18.73 37.12 16.97
N LYS A 97 -20.00 37.05 16.56
CA LYS A 97 -20.84 35.87 16.80
C LYS A 97 -20.29 34.61 16.13
N ILE A 98 -19.78 34.73 14.90
CA ILE A 98 -19.19 33.59 14.17
C ILE A 98 -17.85 33.18 14.79
N LYS A 99 -16.99 34.12 15.16
CA LYS A 99 -15.69 33.81 15.80
C LYS A 99 -15.85 33.05 17.13
N VAL A 100 -16.91 33.34 17.90
CA VAL A 100 -17.24 32.58 19.14
C VAL A 100 -17.64 31.13 18.82
N LYS A 101 -18.16 30.86 17.62
CA LYS A 101 -18.58 29.52 17.17
C LYS A 101 -17.47 28.69 16.52
N GLN A 102 -16.30 29.28 16.26
CA GLN A 102 -15.19 28.59 15.57
C GLN A 102 -14.68 27.35 16.33
N GLU A 103 -14.65 27.39 17.66
CA GLU A 103 -14.27 26.22 18.46
C GLU A 103 -15.31 25.08 18.34
N GLU A 104 -16.60 25.43 18.22
CA GLU A 104 -17.67 24.47 17.98
C GLU A 104 -17.53 23.83 16.59
N PHE A 105 -17.24 24.63 15.55
CA PHE A 105 -16.96 24.10 14.21
C PHE A 105 -15.78 23.13 14.20
N SER A 106 -14.71 23.44 14.94
CA SER A 106 -13.55 22.55 15.08
C SER A 106 -13.90 21.24 15.77
N LYS A 107 -14.68 21.29 16.86
CA LYS A 107 -15.15 20.12 17.60
C LYS A 107 -16.08 19.25 16.75
N ASP A 108 -17.02 19.86 16.04
CA ASP A 108 -17.95 19.15 15.17
C ASP A 108 -17.23 18.48 14.00
N LEU A 109 -16.30 19.17 13.33
CA LEU A 109 -15.46 18.59 12.28
C LEU A 109 -14.64 17.42 12.81
N ARG A 110 -14.00 17.57 13.97
CA ARG A 110 -13.25 16.47 14.60
C ARG A 110 -14.13 15.27 14.87
N ARG A 111 -15.29 15.47 15.50
CA ARG A 111 -16.26 14.41 15.80
C ARG A 111 -16.71 13.66 14.54
N ASP A 112 -17.00 14.41 13.48
CA ASP A 112 -17.45 13.80 12.22
C ASP A 112 -16.29 13.03 11.56
N LEU A 113 -15.09 13.61 11.50
CA LEU A 113 -13.91 12.95 10.95
C LEU A 113 -13.46 11.73 11.76
N SER A 114 -13.67 11.73 13.08
CA SER A 114 -13.34 10.62 13.97
C SER A 114 -14.42 9.53 14.05
N ASP A 115 -15.50 9.61 13.26
CA ASP A 115 -16.51 8.55 13.16
C ASP A 115 -16.01 7.40 12.26
N PRO A 116 -15.66 6.21 12.80
CA PRO A 116 -15.13 5.11 12.00
C PRO A 116 -16.06 4.65 10.87
N LYS A 117 -17.38 4.85 11.04
CA LYS A 117 -18.42 4.46 10.06
C LYS A 117 -18.77 5.60 9.10
N GLY A 118 -18.25 6.80 9.31
CA GLY A 118 -18.53 7.98 8.48
C GLY A 118 -17.98 7.82 7.06
N THR A 119 -18.84 7.97 6.05
CA THR A 119 -18.47 8.00 4.63
C THR A 119 -18.34 9.44 4.17
N PHE A 120 -17.23 9.78 3.54
CA PHE A 120 -16.92 11.15 3.10
C PHE A 120 -16.71 11.19 1.59
N ASP A 121 -17.01 12.34 0.99
CA ASP A 121 -16.64 12.62 -0.38
C ASP A 121 -15.10 12.68 -0.54
N SER A 122 -14.56 12.01 -1.55
CA SER A 122 -13.11 11.88 -1.75
C SER A 122 -12.46 13.19 -2.21
N GLU A 123 -13.16 14.00 -3.01
CA GLU A 123 -12.66 15.29 -3.47
C GLU A 123 -12.61 16.27 -2.29
N TYR A 124 -13.64 16.25 -1.44
CA TYR A 124 -13.68 17.02 -0.20
C TYR A 124 -12.48 16.69 0.72
N LEU A 125 -12.26 15.41 1.04
CA LEU A 125 -11.13 15.02 1.91
C LEU A 125 -9.78 15.45 1.32
N THR A 126 -9.61 15.26 0.01
CA THR A 126 -8.37 15.60 -0.69
C THR A 126 -8.13 17.11 -0.67
N SER A 127 -9.16 17.92 -0.93
CA SER A 127 -9.06 19.38 -0.89
C SER A 127 -8.77 19.88 0.53
N ALA A 128 -9.48 19.38 1.54
CA ALA A 128 -9.25 19.75 2.93
C ALA A 128 -7.83 19.40 3.40
N HIS A 129 -7.32 18.22 3.01
CA HIS A 129 -5.95 17.81 3.28
C HIS A 129 -4.94 18.78 2.64
N GLN A 130 -5.09 19.10 1.34
CA GLN A 130 -4.19 20.02 0.64
C GLN A 130 -4.15 21.41 1.27
N ASN A 131 -5.31 21.95 1.66
CA ASN A 131 -5.41 23.25 2.32
C ASN A 131 -4.66 23.26 3.66
N LEU A 132 -4.75 22.17 4.44
CA LEU A 132 -3.99 22.04 5.68
C LEU A 132 -2.50 21.76 5.46
N SER A 133 -2.12 20.98 4.45
CA SER A 133 -0.72 20.65 4.15
C SER A 133 0.12 21.91 3.89
N GLY A 134 -0.46 22.90 3.19
CA GLY A 134 0.19 24.19 2.89
C GLY A 134 0.20 25.19 4.05
N ALA A 135 -0.60 24.95 5.10
CA ALA A 135 -0.74 25.86 6.23
C ALA A 135 0.23 25.51 7.38
N LYS A 136 0.69 26.54 8.11
CA LYS A 136 1.46 26.35 9.35
C LYS A 136 0.51 25.97 10.49
N ARG A 137 0.29 24.66 10.68
CA ARG A 137 -0.56 24.11 11.75
C ARG A 137 0.03 24.40 13.12
N SER A 138 -0.60 25.32 13.86
CA SER A 138 -0.10 25.77 15.16
C SER A 138 -0.95 25.24 16.31
N ALA A 139 -2.26 25.08 16.09
CA ALA A 139 -3.15 24.56 17.10
C ALA A 139 -3.15 23.01 17.15
N PRO A 140 -3.19 22.38 18.33
CA PRO A 140 -3.32 20.93 18.44
C PRO A 140 -4.55 20.36 17.72
N SER A 141 -5.66 21.11 17.69
CA SER A 141 -6.89 20.71 16.99
C SER A 141 -6.71 20.62 15.48
N GLU A 142 -5.97 21.55 14.86
CA GLU A 142 -5.66 21.54 13.42
C GLU A 142 -4.79 20.33 13.06
N LYS A 143 -3.82 20.01 13.92
CA LYS A 143 -2.97 18.83 13.76
C LYS A 143 -3.79 17.54 13.86
N ALA A 144 -4.70 17.44 14.84
CA ALA A 144 -5.59 16.29 14.97
C ALA A 144 -6.51 16.11 13.76
N ILE A 145 -7.11 17.21 13.26
CA ILE A 145 -7.90 17.21 12.00
C ILE A 145 -7.03 16.70 10.84
N PHE A 146 -5.80 17.20 10.71
CA PHE A 146 -4.87 16.73 9.68
C PHE A 146 -4.59 15.23 9.79
N CYS A 147 -4.34 14.70 10.99
CA CYS A 147 -4.17 13.27 11.18
C CYS A 147 -5.41 12.46 10.76
N TYR A 148 -6.63 12.89 11.12
CA TYR A 148 -7.84 12.19 10.70
C TYR A 148 -7.98 12.16 9.17
N LEU A 149 -7.67 13.27 8.48
CA LEU A 149 -7.66 13.34 7.03
C LEU A 149 -6.60 12.39 6.44
N CYS A 150 -5.39 12.37 6.99
CA CYS A 150 -4.33 11.45 6.56
C CYS A 150 -4.75 9.99 6.70
N ILE A 151 -5.38 9.61 7.80
CA ILE A 151 -5.86 8.25 8.05
C ILE A 151 -6.93 7.86 7.02
N ARG A 152 -7.91 8.73 6.76
CA ARG A 152 -8.97 8.48 5.77
C ARG A 152 -8.46 8.39 4.33
N LEU A 153 -7.36 9.08 4.03
CA LEU A 153 -6.71 9.10 2.71
C LEU A 153 -5.54 8.11 2.58
N ASP A 154 -5.34 7.22 3.56
CA ASP A 154 -4.22 6.26 3.62
C ASP A 154 -2.80 6.91 3.52
N ARG A 155 -2.65 8.16 3.97
CA ARG A 155 -1.37 8.91 4.02
C ARG A 155 -0.56 8.56 5.27
N ASN A 156 -0.19 7.28 5.41
CA ASN A 156 0.44 6.74 6.63
C ASN A 156 1.75 7.44 7.05
N VAL A 157 2.56 7.90 6.08
CA VAL A 157 3.82 8.61 6.39
C VAL A 157 3.55 9.98 7.00
N GLU A 158 2.66 10.77 6.38
CA GLU A 158 2.27 12.10 6.87
C GLU A 158 1.57 12.01 8.22
N TYR A 159 0.69 11.01 8.41
CA TYR A 159 0.06 10.71 9.68
C TYR A 159 1.09 10.47 10.80
N ARG A 160 2.08 9.59 10.59
CA ARG A 160 3.09 9.26 11.62
C ARG A 160 3.86 10.49 12.08
N LEU A 161 4.34 11.29 11.13
CA LEU A 161 5.07 12.52 11.42
C LEU A 161 4.22 13.53 12.19
N GLU A 162 2.95 13.71 11.82
CA GLU A 162 2.08 14.65 12.52
C GLU A 162 1.64 14.12 13.89
N LYS A 163 1.40 12.82 14.05
CA LYS A 163 1.08 12.22 15.37
C LYS A 163 2.20 12.47 16.38
N GLU A 164 3.47 12.31 15.99
CA GLU A 164 4.62 12.63 16.84
C GLU A 164 4.69 14.13 17.18
N SER A 165 4.27 15.00 16.25
CA SER A 165 4.12 16.44 16.46
C SER A 165 3.01 16.75 17.47
N ILE A 166 1.88 16.04 17.43
CA ILE A 166 0.77 16.17 18.40
C ILE A 166 1.19 15.65 19.77
N ALA A 167 1.81 14.47 19.85
CA ALA A 167 2.19 13.84 21.12
C ALA A 167 3.13 14.70 21.98
N ARG A 168 3.86 15.63 21.37
CA ARG A 168 4.72 16.61 22.05
C ARG A 168 3.94 17.74 22.73
N CYS A 169 2.72 18.04 22.29
CA CYS A 169 1.92 19.16 22.81
C CYS A 169 0.55 18.74 23.40
N ASP A 170 -0.01 17.60 22.97
CA ASP A 170 -1.31 17.06 23.37
C ASP A 170 -1.27 15.52 23.28
N ARG A 171 -0.79 14.88 24.35
CA ARG A 171 -0.63 13.42 24.38
C ARG A 171 -1.96 12.68 24.22
N ASP A 172 -3.01 13.19 24.88
CA ASP A 172 -4.34 12.59 24.85
C ASP A 172 -4.92 12.69 23.44
N GLY A 173 -4.78 13.84 22.77
CA GLY A 173 -5.17 14.00 21.37
C GLY A 173 -4.42 13.07 20.41
N ALA A 174 -3.15 12.77 20.66
CA ALA A 174 -2.41 11.78 19.88
C ALA A 174 -2.93 10.35 20.09
N GLN A 175 -3.36 10.01 21.31
CA GLN A 175 -3.96 8.71 21.64
C GLN A 175 -5.35 8.56 21.03
N GLU A 176 -6.20 9.60 21.05
CA GLU A 176 -7.51 9.59 20.41
C GLU A 176 -7.40 9.30 18.89
N VAL A 177 -6.43 9.93 18.23
CA VAL A 177 -6.18 9.72 16.79
C VAL A 177 -5.69 8.30 16.51
N GLU A 178 -4.85 7.74 17.38
CA GLU A 178 -4.39 6.36 17.30
C GLU A 178 -5.55 5.36 17.51
N ASP A 179 -6.40 5.59 18.51
CA ASP A 179 -7.59 4.77 18.76
C ASP A 179 -8.51 4.74 17.55
N PHE A 180 -8.73 5.92 16.95
CA PHE A 180 -9.48 6.04 15.71
C PHE A 180 -8.84 5.24 14.57
N LEU A 181 -7.51 5.27 14.39
CA LEU A 181 -6.83 4.54 13.31
C LEU A 181 -7.18 3.05 13.33
N HIS A 182 -7.02 2.39 14.47
CA HIS A 182 -7.24 0.94 14.58
C HIS A 182 -8.71 0.59 14.34
N CYS A 183 -9.63 1.35 14.95
CA CYS A 183 -11.06 1.10 14.82
C CYS A 183 -11.58 1.40 13.41
N PHE A 184 -11.08 2.48 12.78
CA PHE A 184 -11.38 2.83 11.40
C PHE A 184 -10.92 1.75 10.42
N ARG A 185 -9.69 1.24 10.59
CA ARG A 185 -9.17 0.15 9.75
C ARG A 185 -10.04 -1.10 9.82
N ASN A 186 -10.46 -1.51 11.03
CA ASN A 186 -11.34 -2.67 11.19
C ASN A 186 -12.72 -2.44 10.57
N CYS A 187 -13.35 -1.29 10.86
CA CYS A 187 -14.66 -0.94 10.31
C CYS A 187 -14.64 -0.92 8.77
N ARG A 188 -13.59 -0.34 8.20
CA ARG A 188 -13.40 -0.29 6.75
C ARG A 188 -13.15 -1.67 6.15
N MET A 189 -12.33 -2.50 6.79
CA MET A 189 -12.07 -3.86 6.31
C MET A 189 -13.26 -4.81 6.49
N ASN A 190 -14.24 -4.49 7.33
CA ASN A 190 -15.50 -5.22 7.39
C ASN A 190 -16.23 -5.27 6.02
N GLU A 191 -16.21 -4.15 5.27
CA GLU A 191 -16.81 -4.10 3.93
C GLU A 191 -16.10 -5.04 2.96
N VAL A 192 -14.76 -5.03 2.99
CA VAL A 192 -13.90 -5.91 2.19
C VAL A 192 -14.17 -7.38 2.55
N TYR A 193 -14.16 -7.69 3.85
CA TYR A 193 -14.44 -9.03 4.36
C TYR A 193 -15.79 -9.56 3.85
N HIS A 194 -16.85 -8.75 3.96
CA HIS A 194 -18.17 -9.13 3.45
C HIS A 194 -18.21 -9.26 1.92
N ALA A 195 -17.52 -8.39 1.18
CA ALA A 195 -17.43 -8.50 -0.27
C ALA A 195 -16.74 -9.80 -0.70
N VAL A 196 -15.62 -10.16 -0.06
CA VAL A 196 -14.90 -11.42 -0.30
C VAL A 196 -15.77 -12.63 0.07
N ARG A 197 -16.42 -12.61 1.24
CA ARG A 197 -17.29 -13.69 1.71
C ARG A 197 -18.42 -13.98 0.71
N LEU A 198 -19.07 -12.91 0.21
CA LEU A 198 -20.19 -12.97 -0.72
C LEU A 198 -19.79 -13.11 -2.20
N GLY A 199 -18.49 -13.10 -2.52
CA GLY A 199 -18.01 -13.17 -3.91
C GLY A 199 -18.39 -11.94 -4.75
N LYS A 200 -18.50 -10.76 -4.15
CA LYS A 200 -18.79 -9.51 -4.85
C LYS A 200 -17.55 -9.01 -5.61
N LYS A 201 -17.77 -8.21 -6.65
CA LYS A 201 -16.69 -7.52 -7.36
C LYS A 201 -15.95 -6.59 -6.38
N LEU A 202 -14.63 -6.73 -6.32
CA LEU A 202 -13.77 -5.91 -5.47
C LEU A 202 -13.42 -4.59 -6.16
N ASN A 203 -13.36 -3.52 -5.37
CA ASN A 203 -12.84 -2.23 -5.82
C ASN A 203 -11.30 -2.26 -5.78
N PRO A 204 -10.59 -1.89 -6.87
CA PRO A 204 -9.13 -1.82 -6.88
C PRO A 204 -8.52 -0.95 -5.76
N ALA A 205 -9.23 0.09 -5.31
CA ALA A 205 -8.78 0.94 -4.21
C ALA A 205 -8.59 0.17 -2.89
N TRP A 206 -9.24 -0.98 -2.73
CA TRP A 206 -9.16 -1.80 -1.52
C TRP A 206 -7.88 -2.65 -1.45
N TYR A 207 -7.13 -2.82 -2.55
CA TYR A 207 -6.05 -3.81 -2.62
C TYR A 207 -4.89 -3.54 -1.66
N ASP A 208 -4.68 -2.26 -1.33
CA ASP A 208 -3.66 -1.81 -0.39
C ASP A 208 -4.19 -1.58 1.03
N TRP A 209 -5.51 -1.70 1.23
CA TRP A 209 -6.13 -1.54 2.54
C TRP A 209 -5.74 -2.69 3.49
N GLN A 210 -5.66 -2.32 4.76
CA GLN A 210 -5.26 -3.19 5.86
C GLN A 210 -6.18 -2.95 7.06
N ASP A 211 -6.47 -4.02 7.80
CA ASP A 211 -7.07 -3.90 9.13
C ASP A 211 -6.01 -3.46 10.15
N ASP A 212 -6.38 -3.38 11.42
CA ASP A 212 -5.44 -2.98 12.48
C ASP A 212 -4.31 -3.98 12.73
N LEU A 213 -4.54 -5.26 12.47
CA LEU A 213 -3.55 -6.34 12.48
C LEU A 213 -2.70 -6.40 11.20
N GLY A 214 -2.97 -5.52 10.22
CA GLY A 214 -2.20 -5.45 8.97
C GLY A 214 -2.70 -6.40 7.87
N LEU A 215 -3.82 -7.08 8.08
CA LEU A 215 -4.39 -8.04 7.13
C LEU A 215 -5.01 -7.34 5.92
N THR A 216 -4.60 -7.80 4.75
CA THR A 216 -5.03 -7.33 3.44
C THR A 216 -6.19 -8.15 2.88
N ILE A 217 -6.72 -7.76 1.72
CA ILE A 217 -7.71 -8.58 0.99
C ILE A 217 -7.21 -10.02 0.77
N LEU A 218 -5.93 -10.20 0.43
CA LEU A 218 -5.39 -11.52 0.17
C LEU A 218 -5.45 -12.40 1.43
N HIS A 219 -5.18 -11.84 2.62
CA HIS A 219 -5.36 -12.56 3.88
C HIS A 219 -6.82 -13.00 4.06
N TYR A 220 -7.79 -12.11 3.82
CA TYR A 220 -9.20 -12.48 3.94
C TYR A 220 -9.65 -13.51 2.91
N ALA A 221 -9.12 -13.47 1.69
CA ALA A 221 -9.37 -14.50 0.67
C ALA A 221 -8.84 -15.87 1.12
N ILE A 222 -7.65 -15.91 1.73
CA ILE A 222 -7.05 -17.12 2.32
C ILE A 222 -7.89 -17.62 3.50
N LEU A 223 -8.19 -16.76 4.46
CA LEU A 223 -8.99 -17.07 5.64
C LEU A 223 -10.39 -17.62 5.31
N LEU A 224 -10.98 -17.15 4.21
CA LEU A 224 -12.29 -17.59 3.72
C LEU A 224 -12.19 -18.73 2.69
N LYS A 225 -10.98 -19.28 2.47
CA LYS A 225 -10.68 -20.38 1.55
C LYS A 225 -11.20 -20.14 0.13
N LYS A 226 -11.11 -18.89 -0.35
CA LYS A 226 -11.52 -18.49 -1.71
C LYS A 226 -10.35 -18.68 -2.69
N GLU A 227 -10.00 -19.93 -2.99
CA GLU A 227 -8.78 -20.26 -3.77
C GLU A 227 -8.73 -19.60 -5.15
N GLU A 228 -9.87 -19.54 -5.86
CA GLU A 228 -9.96 -18.86 -7.17
C GLU A 228 -9.66 -17.36 -7.03
N LEU A 229 -10.22 -16.71 -6.01
CA LEU A 229 -9.96 -15.29 -5.74
C LEU A 229 -8.52 -15.05 -5.33
N VAL A 230 -7.91 -15.97 -4.57
CA VAL A 230 -6.49 -15.91 -4.22
C VAL A 230 -5.63 -15.89 -5.49
N ALA A 231 -5.85 -16.82 -6.42
CA ALA A 231 -5.11 -16.84 -7.69
C ALA A 231 -5.32 -15.54 -8.50
N ASP A 232 -6.57 -15.08 -8.60
CA ASP A 232 -6.93 -13.83 -9.27
C ASP A 232 -6.22 -12.60 -8.68
N LEU A 233 -6.11 -12.51 -7.36
CA LEU A 233 -5.45 -11.39 -6.67
C LEU A 233 -3.93 -11.45 -6.85
N LEU A 234 -3.34 -12.64 -6.86
CA LEU A 234 -1.91 -12.83 -7.11
C LEU A 234 -1.50 -12.38 -8.52
N ASP A 235 -2.37 -12.55 -9.52
CA ASP A 235 -2.09 -12.16 -10.90
C ASP A 235 -2.36 -10.68 -11.22
N LYS A 236 -3.27 -10.02 -10.49
CA LYS A 236 -3.69 -8.63 -10.76
C LYS A 236 -2.77 -7.57 -10.14
N ARG A 237 -1.90 -7.92 -9.20
CA ARG A 237 -1.08 -6.98 -8.42
C ARG A 237 0.41 -7.12 -8.75
N GLU A 238 1.10 -5.99 -8.86
CA GLU A 238 2.55 -5.97 -8.83
C GLU A 238 3.02 -6.02 -7.37
N TRP A 239 3.57 -7.16 -6.96
CA TRP A 239 3.97 -7.41 -5.58
C TRP A 239 5.30 -6.76 -5.19
N PHE A 240 6.11 -6.32 -6.17
CA PHE A 240 7.49 -5.87 -5.97
C PHE A 240 7.81 -4.52 -6.67
N SER A 241 6.82 -3.62 -6.80
CA SER A 241 7.09 -2.26 -7.29
C SER A 241 7.98 -1.47 -6.31
N GLN A 242 8.77 -0.51 -6.81
CA GLN A 242 9.89 0.21 -6.16
C GLN A 242 9.61 0.95 -4.83
N THR A 243 8.47 0.75 -4.16
CA THR A 243 8.17 1.35 -2.85
C THR A 243 8.54 0.37 -1.73
N SER A 244 9.73 0.61 -1.18
CA SER A 244 10.48 -0.18 -0.19
C SER A 244 9.88 -0.24 1.22
N MET A 245 8.67 -0.80 1.38
CA MET A 245 8.15 -1.22 2.70
C MET A 245 7.38 -2.56 2.69
N ILE A 246 7.40 -3.29 1.57
CA ILE A 246 6.88 -4.66 1.52
C ILE A 246 8.04 -5.62 1.76
N ASP A 247 8.70 -5.50 2.92
CA ASP A 247 9.54 -6.60 3.39
C ASP A 247 8.62 -7.81 3.70
N SER A 248 8.83 -8.90 2.95
CA SER A 248 8.53 -10.31 3.27
C SER A 248 7.17 -10.76 3.84
N ARG A 249 6.03 -10.11 3.55
CA ARG A 249 4.68 -10.65 3.90
C ARG A 249 4.34 -12.03 3.31
N ALA A 250 5.21 -12.59 2.48
CA ALA A 250 5.06 -13.94 1.94
C ALA A 250 4.83 -14.97 3.05
N MET A 251 5.57 -14.88 4.15
CA MET A 251 5.42 -15.81 5.27
C MET A 251 4.05 -15.67 5.94
N ASP A 252 3.56 -14.46 6.16
CA ASP A 252 2.22 -14.22 6.72
C ASP A 252 1.13 -14.93 5.90
N TYR A 253 1.20 -14.79 4.58
CA TYR A 253 0.24 -15.45 3.68
C TYR A 253 0.35 -16.98 3.70
N ILE A 254 1.57 -17.53 3.69
CA ILE A 254 1.78 -18.98 3.60
C ILE A 254 1.48 -19.66 4.91
N VAL A 255 1.88 -19.08 6.05
CA VAL A 255 1.51 -19.57 7.38
C VAL A 255 -0.01 -19.64 7.50
N LEU A 256 -0.70 -18.59 7.06
CA LEU A 256 -2.16 -18.55 7.07
C LEU A 256 -2.78 -19.57 6.11
N ALA A 257 -2.23 -19.73 4.91
CA ALA A 257 -2.70 -20.70 3.93
C ALA A 257 -2.51 -22.14 4.43
N LYS A 258 -1.39 -22.43 5.10
CA LYS A 258 -1.12 -23.71 5.77
C LYS A 258 -2.10 -23.95 6.92
N LEU A 259 -2.30 -22.97 7.78
CA LEU A 259 -3.26 -23.04 8.88
C LEU A 259 -4.68 -23.32 8.38
N MET A 260 -5.06 -22.73 7.25
CA MET A 260 -6.38 -22.89 6.63
C MET A 260 -6.48 -24.11 5.72
N GLY A 261 -5.39 -24.80 5.43
CA GLY A 261 -5.35 -25.99 4.60
C GLY A 261 -5.69 -25.71 3.13
N LEU A 262 -5.20 -24.60 2.57
CA LEU A 262 -5.36 -24.29 1.14
C LEU A 262 -4.42 -25.16 0.29
N SER A 263 -4.87 -25.46 -0.92
CA SER A 263 -4.09 -26.24 -1.90
C SER A 263 -3.05 -25.40 -2.65
N ASN A 264 -3.28 -24.09 -2.76
CA ASN A 264 -2.50 -23.17 -3.59
C ASN A 264 -1.34 -22.47 -2.86
N CYS A 265 -0.81 -23.06 -1.77
CA CYS A 265 0.31 -22.50 -1.01
C CYS A 265 1.55 -22.25 -1.87
N ASP A 266 1.88 -23.17 -2.79
CA ASP A 266 3.03 -23.01 -3.69
C ASP A 266 2.87 -21.76 -4.58
N LEU A 267 1.66 -21.54 -5.12
CA LEU A 267 1.38 -20.38 -5.96
C LEU A 267 1.50 -19.07 -5.17
N ILE A 268 0.97 -19.04 -3.94
CA ILE A 268 1.10 -17.88 -3.05
C ILE A 268 2.58 -17.58 -2.85
N LEU A 269 3.36 -18.57 -2.40
CA LEU A 269 4.78 -18.42 -2.13
C LEU A 269 5.56 -17.95 -3.35
N GLN A 270 5.36 -18.58 -4.51
CA GLN A 270 6.03 -18.23 -5.76
C GLN A 270 5.72 -16.82 -6.26
N LYS A 271 4.57 -16.24 -5.89
CA LYS A 271 4.15 -14.92 -6.36
C LYS A 271 4.47 -13.81 -5.36
N THR A 272 4.53 -14.12 -4.06
CA THR A 272 4.74 -13.11 -3.00
C THR A 272 6.14 -13.10 -2.41
N SER A 273 6.95 -14.15 -2.60
CA SER A 273 8.34 -14.22 -2.12
C SER A 273 9.30 -13.56 -3.11
N GLU A 274 9.93 -12.46 -2.71
CA GLU A 274 10.88 -11.74 -3.55
C GLU A 274 12.09 -12.61 -3.95
N PRO A 275 12.74 -13.37 -3.04
CA PRO A 275 13.84 -14.26 -3.42
C PRO A 275 13.44 -15.27 -4.51
N LEU A 276 12.29 -15.93 -4.37
CA LEU A 276 11.81 -16.90 -5.35
C LEU A 276 11.47 -16.25 -6.69
N VAL A 277 10.82 -15.10 -6.67
CA VAL A 277 10.49 -14.36 -7.89
C VAL A 277 11.76 -13.93 -8.63
N THR A 278 12.79 -13.50 -7.91
CA THR A 278 14.11 -13.15 -8.49
C THR A 278 14.79 -14.39 -9.10
N LEU A 279 14.80 -15.53 -8.40
CA LEU A 279 15.34 -16.78 -8.92
C LEU A 279 14.58 -17.26 -10.18
N GLN A 280 13.24 -17.21 -10.17
CA GLN A 280 12.42 -17.58 -11.32
C GLN A 280 12.65 -16.66 -12.54
N ARG A 281 12.82 -15.35 -12.30
CA ARG A 281 13.20 -14.39 -13.37
C ARG A 281 14.55 -14.75 -13.98
N SER A 282 15.55 -15.04 -13.13
CA SER A 282 16.88 -15.47 -13.56
C SER A 282 16.82 -16.79 -14.36
N GLN A 283 16.08 -17.80 -13.88
CA GLN A 283 15.87 -19.06 -14.59
C GLN A 283 15.26 -18.83 -15.98
N LYS A 284 14.22 -17.99 -16.08
CA LYS A 284 13.58 -17.65 -17.36
C LYS A 284 14.55 -16.93 -18.30
N ALA A 285 15.38 -16.04 -17.78
CA ALA A 285 16.41 -15.35 -18.55
C ALA A 285 17.47 -16.33 -19.09
N MET A 286 17.97 -17.25 -18.25
CA MET A 286 18.93 -18.29 -18.66
C MET A 286 18.34 -19.23 -19.72
N LYS A 287 17.09 -19.69 -19.54
CA LYS A 287 16.38 -20.53 -20.54
C LYS A 287 16.25 -19.82 -21.89
N ARG A 288 15.97 -18.52 -21.87
CA ARG A 288 15.91 -17.69 -23.09
C ARG A 288 17.28 -17.54 -23.74
N GLN A 289 18.33 -17.29 -22.96
CA GLN A 289 19.70 -17.22 -23.46
C GLN A 289 20.11 -18.55 -24.10
N LEU A 290 19.80 -19.67 -23.46
CA LEU A 290 20.10 -21.00 -23.99
C LEU A 290 19.47 -21.18 -25.37
N TRP A 291 18.18 -20.89 -25.50
CA TRP A 291 17.46 -20.98 -26.78
C TRP A 291 18.07 -20.09 -27.87
N LEU A 292 18.46 -18.85 -27.53
CA LEU A 292 19.10 -17.93 -28.47
C LEU A 292 20.46 -18.45 -28.94
N ARG A 293 21.29 -18.97 -28.03
CA ARG A 293 22.61 -19.49 -28.35
C ARG A 293 22.53 -20.80 -29.15
N GLU A 294 21.55 -21.66 -28.88
CA GLU A 294 21.29 -22.85 -29.69
C GLU A 294 20.94 -22.47 -31.14
N ARG A 295 20.10 -21.45 -31.34
CA ARG A 295 19.83 -20.91 -32.69
C ARG A 295 21.07 -20.30 -33.36
N GLN A 296 21.89 -19.59 -32.60
CA GLN A 296 23.15 -19.04 -33.10
C GLN A 296 24.10 -20.15 -33.57
N LEU A 297 24.17 -21.24 -32.81
CA LEU A 297 24.97 -22.42 -33.14
C LEU A 297 24.49 -23.08 -34.44
N ASP A 298 23.18 -23.24 -34.62
CA ASP A 298 22.60 -23.79 -35.86
C ASP A 298 22.96 -22.96 -37.09
N TYR A 299 22.88 -21.63 -36.95
CA TYR A 299 23.28 -20.69 -38.01
C TYR A 299 24.78 -20.80 -38.33
N GLN A 300 25.66 -20.79 -37.31
CA GLN A 300 27.10 -20.96 -37.49
C GLN A 300 27.44 -22.28 -38.18
N GLN A 301 26.77 -23.38 -37.82
CA GLN A 301 26.94 -24.66 -38.49
C GLN A 301 26.55 -24.60 -39.98
N ALA A 302 25.48 -23.91 -40.33
CA ALA A 302 25.08 -23.74 -41.72
C ALA A 302 26.11 -22.92 -42.52
N VAL A 303 26.62 -21.83 -41.94
CA VAL A 303 27.68 -20.99 -42.54
C VAL A 303 28.96 -21.80 -42.75
N ILE A 304 29.40 -22.57 -41.76
CA ILE A 304 30.58 -23.45 -41.86
C ILE A 304 30.42 -24.47 -42.99
N ARG A 305 29.25 -25.11 -43.10
CA ARG A 305 28.97 -26.07 -44.19
C ARG A 305 29.04 -25.38 -45.55
N SER A 306 28.43 -24.20 -45.68
CA SER A 306 28.47 -23.41 -46.91
C SER A 306 29.90 -23.00 -47.28
N ALA A 307 30.66 -22.45 -46.33
CA ALA A 307 32.05 -22.03 -46.55
C ALA A 307 32.95 -23.21 -46.95
N LYS A 308 32.82 -24.37 -46.29
CA LYS A 308 33.52 -25.60 -46.69
C LYS A 308 33.21 -26.00 -48.12
N GLN A 309 31.95 -25.93 -48.53
CA GLN A 309 31.52 -26.28 -49.88
C GLN A 309 32.09 -25.30 -50.91
N THR A 310 32.04 -24.00 -50.65
CA THR A 310 32.61 -22.96 -51.53
C THR A 310 34.12 -23.10 -51.67
N ILE A 311 34.85 -23.30 -50.57
CA ILE A 311 36.30 -23.54 -50.57
C ILE A 311 36.64 -24.81 -51.38
N HIS A 312 35.87 -25.89 -51.21
CA HIS A 312 36.07 -27.12 -51.96
C HIS A 312 35.83 -26.91 -53.46
N GLN A 313 34.72 -26.28 -53.84
CA GLN A 313 34.40 -25.99 -55.25
C GLN A 313 35.48 -25.13 -55.91
N ALA A 314 35.96 -24.08 -55.24
CA ALA A 314 36.99 -23.20 -55.79
C ALA A 314 38.37 -23.89 -55.92
N ARG A 315 38.72 -24.82 -55.03
CA ARG A 315 39.98 -25.57 -55.09
C ARG A 315 40.02 -26.64 -56.18
N TYR A 316 38.88 -27.25 -56.50
CA TYR A 316 38.79 -28.38 -57.43
C TYR A 316 38.07 -28.05 -58.76
N ALA A 317 37.75 -26.77 -59.01
CA ALA A 317 37.16 -26.33 -60.26
C ALA A 317 38.13 -26.53 -61.46
N PRO A 318 37.62 -27.00 -62.62
CA PRO A 318 38.43 -27.12 -63.83
C PRO A 318 38.94 -25.73 -64.29
N PRO A 319 40.05 -25.67 -65.05
CA PRO A 319 40.74 -24.40 -65.38
C PRO A 319 39.86 -23.35 -66.07
N ASP A 320 38.84 -23.80 -66.81
CA ASP A 320 37.93 -22.94 -67.59
C ASP A 320 36.72 -22.42 -66.77
N GLU A 321 36.51 -22.92 -65.54
CA GLU A 321 35.38 -22.57 -64.66
C GLU A 321 35.85 -22.11 -63.26
N LYS A 322 37.12 -21.66 -63.13
CA LYS A 322 37.60 -21.15 -61.84
C LYS A 322 36.80 -19.92 -61.43
N PRO A 323 36.03 -19.99 -60.33
CA PRO A 323 35.22 -18.85 -59.91
C PRO A 323 36.15 -17.76 -59.35
N ASP A 324 35.85 -16.49 -59.65
CA ASP A 324 36.57 -15.32 -59.15
C ASP A 324 36.21 -15.09 -57.67
N ILE A 325 36.83 -15.90 -56.80
CA ILE A 325 36.57 -15.92 -55.35
C ILE A 325 37.90 -15.70 -54.64
N ASP A 326 37.92 -14.76 -53.69
CA ASP A 326 39.04 -14.61 -52.76
C ASP A 326 39.03 -15.79 -51.78
N LEU A 327 39.84 -16.80 -52.10
CA LEU A 327 39.97 -18.02 -51.31
C LEU A 327 40.47 -17.72 -49.89
N ALA A 328 41.37 -16.73 -49.74
CA ALA A 328 41.96 -16.37 -48.47
C ALA A 328 40.92 -15.71 -47.55
N GLU A 329 40.06 -14.86 -48.10
CA GLU A 329 38.95 -14.25 -47.36
C GLU A 329 37.95 -15.31 -46.86
N TYR A 330 37.62 -16.30 -47.68
CA TYR A 330 36.72 -17.39 -47.28
C TYR A 330 37.33 -18.34 -46.25
N GLU A 331 38.63 -18.63 -46.34
CA GLU A 331 39.36 -19.41 -45.34
C GLU A 331 39.42 -18.66 -44.00
N GLU A 332 39.67 -17.34 -44.01
CA GLU A 332 39.64 -16.53 -42.79
C GLU A 332 38.24 -16.47 -42.17
N LYS A 333 37.19 -16.29 -42.98
CA LYS A 333 35.79 -16.35 -42.53
C LYS A 333 35.43 -17.72 -41.93
N TYR A 334 35.95 -18.79 -42.52
CA TYR A 334 35.74 -20.15 -42.03
C TYR A 334 36.39 -20.36 -40.66
N GLU A 335 37.66 -20.01 -40.49
CA GLU A 335 38.37 -20.14 -39.20
C GLU A 335 37.73 -19.26 -38.12
N ARG A 336 37.41 -18.00 -38.44
CA ARG A 336 36.71 -17.09 -37.51
C ARG A 336 35.36 -17.64 -37.06
N CYS A 337 34.62 -18.28 -37.97
CA CYS A 337 33.33 -18.90 -37.65
C CYS A 337 33.49 -20.16 -36.78
N LEU A 338 34.56 -20.94 -36.97
CA LEU A 338 34.89 -22.07 -36.10
C LEU A 338 35.17 -21.62 -34.66
N ASP A 339 35.98 -20.57 -34.48
CA ASP A 339 36.29 -20.02 -33.16
C ASP A 339 35.02 -19.53 -32.44
N GLN A 340 34.18 -18.76 -33.13
CA GLN A 340 32.89 -18.30 -32.60
C GLN A 340 31.95 -19.45 -32.27
N MET A 341 31.97 -20.54 -33.06
CA MET A 341 31.18 -21.73 -32.80
C MET A 341 31.67 -22.46 -31.54
N HIS A 342 32.98 -22.54 -31.32
CA HIS A 342 33.55 -23.11 -30.10
C HIS A 342 33.14 -22.31 -28.87
N GLU A 343 33.26 -20.98 -28.90
CA GLU A 343 32.82 -20.10 -27.82
C GLU A 343 31.31 -20.27 -27.53
N THR A 344 30.49 -20.33 -28.58
CA THR A 344 29.04 -20.52 -28.46
C THR A 344 28.69 -21.87 -27.83
N LYS A 345 29.40 -22.95 -28.18
CA LYS A 345 29.24 -24.28 -27.57
C LYS A 345 29.60 -24.28 -26.08
N GLU A 346 30.68 -23.61 -25.70
CA GLU A 346 31.07 -23.49 -24.28
C GLU A 346 30.02 -22.70 -23.49
N ARG A 347 29.48 -21.60 -24.04
CA ARG A 347 28.38 -20.85 -23.41
C ARG A 347 27.10 -21.69 -23.26
N ILE A 348 26.73 -22.47 -24.28
CA ILE A 348 25.60 -23.40 -24.20
C ILE A 348 25.83 -24.43 -23.10
N ARG A 349 27.04 -25.00 -23.00
CA ARG A 349 27.37 -25.97 -21.94
C ARG A 349 27.22 -25.32 -20.56
N ALA A 350 27.78 -24.14 -20.35
CA ALA A 350 27.66 -23.41 -19.09
C ALA A 350 26.18 -23.15 -18.72
N LEU A 351 25.35 -22.74 -19.67
CA LEU A 351 23.91 -22.53 -19.44
C LEU A 351 23.17 -23.84 -19.11
N LYS A 352 23.51 -24.95 -19.79
CA LYS A 352 22.92 -26.27 -19.51
C LYS A 352 23.32 -26.81 -18.14
N GLU A 353 24.47 -26.40 -17.60
CA GLU A 353 24.91 -26.72 -16.24
C GLU A 353 24.24 -25.81 -15.20
N SER A 354 24.08 -24.51 -15.48
CA SER A 354 23.52 -23.54 -14.53
C SER A 354 21.99 -23.55 -14.40
N ILE A 355 21.24 -23.94 -15.43
CA ILE A 355 19.77 -24.01 -15.35
C ILE A 355 19.29 -25.04 -14.30
N PRO A 356 19.82 -26.27 -14.24
CA PRO A 356 19.48 -27.22 -13.18
C PRO A 356 19.87 -26.75 -11.78
N GLU A 357 20.97 -25.99 -11.65
CA GLU A 357 21.40 -25.45 -10.35
C GLU A 357 20.39 -24.45 -9.80
N ILE A 358 19.92 -23.51 -10.63
CA ILE A 358 18.91 -22.55 -10.19
C ILE A 358 17.53 -23.21 -9.99
N GLU A 359 17.23 -24.29 -10.72
CA GLU A 359 16.04 -25.11 -10.48
C GLU A 359 16.08 -25.77 -9.10
N ALA A 360 17.21 -26.38 -8.74
CA ALA A 360 17.42 -26.96 -7.42
C ALA A 360 17.37 -25.89 -6.32
N GLU A 361 17.94 -24.70 -6.54
CA GLU A 361 17.90 -23.58 -5.61
C GLU A 361 16.45 -23.10 -5.36
N ILE A 362 15.63 -23.00 -6.42
CA ILE A 362 14.20 -22.68 -6.30
C ILE A 362 13.46 -23.75 -5.49
N GLU A 363 13.71 -25.03 -5.77
CA GLU A 363 13.08 -26.15 -5.05
C GLU A 363 13.47 -26.17 -3.56
N GLU A 364 14.75 -25.96 -3.25
CA GLU A 364 15.27 -25.91 -1.88
C GLU A 364 14.64 -24.76 -1.09
N VAL A 365 14.65 -23.53 -1.63
CA VAL A 365 14.04 -22.37 -0.98
C VAL A 365 12.54 -22.58 -0.80
N THR A 366 11.86 -23.13 -1.79
CA THR A 366 10.41 -23.43 -1.71
C THR A 366 10.14 -24.44 -0.58
N ALA A 367 10.89 -25.55 -0.54
CA ALA A 367 10.72 -26.58 0.48
C ALA A 367 11.02 -26.05 1.89
N ALA A 368 12.09 -25.28 2.05
CA ALA A 368 12.46 -24.66 3.32
C ALA A 368 11.39 -23.69 3.83
N SER A 369 10.92 -22.76 2.98
CA SER A 369 9.85 -21.83 3.35
C SER A 369 8.54 -22.56 3.68
N MET A 370 8.22 -23.64 2.96
CA MET A 370 7.02 -24.43 3.22
C MET A 370 7.08 -25.22 4.52
N ALA A 371 8.24 -25.76 4.87
CA ALA A 371 8.48 -26.41 6.16
C ALA A 371 8.39 -25.38 7.30
N GLN A 372 9.09 -24.26 7.17
CA GLN A 372 9.05 -23.17 8.15
C GLN A 372 7.63 -22.65 8.39
N ALA A 373 6.84 -22.46 7.33
CA ALA A 373 5.45 -22.03 7.46
C ALA A 373 4.56 -23.07 8.14
N ALA A 374 4.83 -24.37 7.94
CA ALA A 374 4.12 -25.44 8.63
C ALA A 374 4.47 -25.47 10.13
N ASP A 375 5.74 -25.27 10.48
CA ASP A 375 6.19 -25.20 11.87
C ASP A 375 5.57 -23.99 12.58
N MET A 376 5.58 -22.80 11.96
CA MET A 376 4.93 -21.60 12.51
C MET A 376 3.41 -21.77 12.65
N ALA A 377 2.74 -22.38 11.68
CA ALA A 377 1.31 -22.65 11.77
C ALA A 377 1.00 -23.63 12.90
N HIS A 378 1.86 -24.63 13.11
CA HIS A 378 1.76 -25.55 14.24
C HIS A 378 1.96 -24.82 15.57
N GLU A 379 3.04 -24.04 15.70
CA GLU A 379 3.32 -23.22 16.87
C GLU A 379 2.13 -22.32 17.22
N LEU A 380 1.61 -21.57 16.24
CA LEU A 380 0.43 -20.72 16.41
C LEU A 380 -0.79 -21.49 16.93
N SER A 381 -1.00 -22.73 16.45
CA SER A 381 -2.13 -23.57 16.88
C SER A 381 -1.97 -24.17 18.29
N THR A 382 -0.74 -24.30 18.78
CA THR A 382 -0.43 -24.93 20.08
C THR A 382 0.02 -23.94 21.15
N SER A 383 0.27 -22.69 20.77
CA SER A 383 0.83 -21.69 21.67
C SER A 383 -0.13 -21.34 22.80
N THR A 384 0.43 -21.19 23.99
CA THR A 384 -0.26 -20.67 25.18
C THR A 384 -0.05 -19.18 25.37
N ASP A 385 0.74 -18.53 24.50
CA ASP A 385 0.91 -17.08 24.53
C ASP A 385 -0.44 -16.38 24.24
N PRO A 386 -0.88 -15.43 25.08
CA PRO A 386 -2.18 -14.79 24.93
C PRO A 386 -2.39 -14.10 23.58
N PHE A 387 -1.34 -13.50 23.01
CA PHE A 387 -1.42 -12.82 21.72
C PHE A 387 -1.53 -13.83 20.57
N LEU A 388 -0.65 -14.84 20.53
CA LEU A 388 -0.70 -15.90 19.52
C LEU A 388 -2.01 -16.69 19.60
N HIS A 389 -2.50 -16.96 20.80
CA HIS A 389 -3.78 -17.62 21.01
C HIS A 389 -4.95 -16.77 20.47
N TYR A 390 -4.92 -15.45 20.69
CA TYR A 390 -5.89 -14.53 20.10
C TYR A 390 -5.82 -14.53 18.57
N LEU A 391 -4.62 -14.41 17.98
CA LEU A 391 -4.44 -14.46 16.52
C LEU A 391 -4.97 -15.76 15.93
N TYR A 392 -4.64 -16.91 16.55
CA TYR A 392 -5.15 -18.20 16.12
C TYR A 392 -6.68 -18.24 16.14
N ARG A 393 -7.32 -17.75 17.21
CA ARG A 393 -8.78 -17.64 17.29
C ARG A 393 -9.34 -16.70 16.23
N TYR A 394 -8.74 -15.53 16.03
CA TYR A 394 -9.17 -14.58 15.00
C TYR A 394 -9.10 -15.18 13.57
N TYR A 395 -8.08 -16.01 13.30
CA TYR A 395 -7.93 -16.69 12.01
C TYR A 395 -8.85 -17.90 11.82
N THR A 396 -9.21 -18.60 12.89
CA THR A 396 -10.01 -19.85 12.80
C THR A 396 -11.50 -19.65 13.06
N ASP A 397 -11.87 -18.67 13.88
CA ASP A 397 -13.25 -18.36 14.26
C ASP A 397 -13.78 -17.18 13.44
N SER A 398 -14.66 -17.47 12.47
CA SER A 398 -15.31 -16.44 11.66
C SER A 398 -16.23 -15.53 12.46
N SER A 399 -16.83 -16.02 13.55
CA SER A 399 -17.75 -15.23 14.37
C SER A 399 -17.01 -14.17 15.18
N LEU A 400 -15.88 -14.54 15.78
CA LEU A 400 -14.99 -13.60 16.46
C LEU A 400 -14.48 -12.53 15.48
N ARG A 401 -14.05 -12.93 14.29
CA ARG A 401 -13.56 -11.99 13.27
C ARG A 401 -14.63 -10.99 12.84
N GLU A 402 -15.84 -11.47 12.57
CA GLU A 402 -16.97 -10.59 12.22
C GLU A 402 -17.30 -9.61 13.34
N HIS A 403 -17.26 -10.09 14.59
CA HIS A 403 -17.45 -9.25 15.79
C HIS A 403 -16.39 -8.15 15.87
N VAL A 404 -15.10 -8.50 15.77
CA VAL A 404 -14.00 -7.54 15.82
C VAL A 404 -14.08 -6.50 14.70
N LEU A 405 -14.36 -6.93 13.46
CA LEU A 405 -14.43 -6.00 12.33
C LEU A 405 -15.62 -5.05 12.41
N LYS A 406 -16.74 -5.48 12.97
CA LYS A 406 -17.99 -4.72 12.98
C LYS A 406 -18.13 -3.83 14.21
N ASP A 407 -17.78 -4.35 15.38
CA ASP A 407 -18.21 -3.81 16.68
C ASP A 407 -17.10 -2.99 17.37
N CYS A 408 -15.89 -2.91 16.78
CA CYS A 408 -14.78 -2.06 17.24
C CYS A 408 -15.05 -0.53 17.20
N SER A 409 -16.22 -0.07 16.77
CA SER A 409 -16.58 1.36 16.75
C SER A 409 -17.43 1.80 17.95
N GLU A 410 -17.97 0.86 18.74
CA GLU A 410 -18.91 1.17 19.82
C GLU A 410 -18.23 1.18 21.19
N SER A 411 -17.46 0.14 21.48
CA SER A 411 -16.64 0.05 22.70
C SER A 411 -15.46 -0.88 22.45
N SER A 412 -14.26 -0.34 22.50
CA SER A 412 -13.04 -1.09 22.15
C SER A 412 -11.96 -0.96 23.21
N ILE A 413 -11.16 -2.00 23.31
CA ILE A 413 -9.94 -2.08 24.09
C ILE A 413 -8.78 -2.11 23.09
N LEU A 414 -7.80 -1.24 23.29
CA LEU A 414 -6.56 -1.23 22.54
C LEU A 414 -5.51 -2.02 23.32
N TYR A 415 -4.98 -3.04 22.68
CA TYR A 415 -3.89 -3.87 23.18
C TYR A 415 -2.56 -3.43 22.57
N SER A 416 -1.47 -3.52 23.34
CA SER A 416 -0.11 -3.27 22.86
C SER A 416 0.78 -4.44 23.25
N CYS A 417 1.35 -5.11 22.26
CA CYS A 417 2.22 -6.28 22.46
C CYS A 417 3.34 -6.26 21.42
N LEU A 418 4.60 -6.33 21.85
CA LEU A 418 5.78 -6.39 20.98
C LEU A 418 5.83 -5.28 19.91
N GLY A 419 5.32 -4.08 20.23
CA GLY A 419 5.23 -2.96 19.28
C GLY A 419 4.08 -3.05 18.27
N CYS A 420 3.23 -4.08 18.37
CA CYS A 420 1.99 -4.19 17.63
C CYS A 420 0.83 -3.65 18.48
N GLU A 421 0.01 -2.80 17.89
CA GLU A 421 -1.18 -2.21 18.53
C GLU A 421 -2.42 -2.58 17.73
N PHE A 422 -3.47 -3.04 18.41
CA PHE A 422 -4.70 -3.50 17.77
C PHE A 422 -5.91 -3.30 18.69
N ALA A 423 -7.06 -3.06 18.08
CA ALA A 423 -8.31 -2.76 18.73
C ALA A 423 -9.24 -3.98 18.69
N VAL A 424 -9.83 -4.28 19.83
CA VAL A 424 -10.73 -5.42 20.01
C VAL A 424 -11.99 -4.95 20.75
N PRO A 425 -13.19 -5.48 20.46
CA PRO A 425 -14.39 -5.16 21.21
C PRO A 425 -14.23 -5.43 22.71
N ALA A 426 -14.82 -4.59 23.56
CA ALA A 426 -14.59 -4.61 25.00
C ALA A 426 -15.02 -5.91 25.73
N ASP A 427 -15.88 -6.71 25.11
CA ASP A 427 -16.32 -8.02 25.60
C ASP A 427 -15.34 -9.17 25.28
N VAL A 428 -14.37 -8.93 24.39
CA VAL A 428 -13.30 -9.89 24.07
C VAL A 428 -12.06 -9.52 24.89
N LEU A 429 -11.89 -10.20 26.01
CA LEU A 429 -10.76 -9.99 26.91
C LEU A 429 -9.59 -10.90 26.53
N ILE A 430 -8.45 -10.26 26.31
CA ILE A 430 -7.14 -10.90 26.12
C ILE A 430 -6.27 -10.58 27.33
N ASP A 431 -5.53 -11.56 27.84
CA ASP A 431 -4.60 -11.39 28.95
C ASP A 431 -3.31 -10.71 28.48
N LEU A 432 -3.44 -9.44 28.11
CA LEU A 432 -2.37 -8.57 27.62
C LEU A 432 -2.52 -7.15 28.18
N PRO A 433 -1.42 -6.37 28.22
CA PRO A 433 -1.49 -4.95 28.55
C PRO A 433 -2.42 -4.21 27.60
N HIS A 434 -3.34 -3.42 28.16
CA HIS A 434 -4.36 -2.75 27.38
C HIS A 434 -4.82 -1.42 27.98
N ARG A 435 -5.49 -0.62 27.14
CA ARG A 435 -6.22 0.59 27.52
C ARG A 435 -7.59 0.63 26.84
N THR A 436 -8.56 1.33 27.42
CA THR A 436 -9.83 1.57 26.75
C THR A 436 -9.65 2.61 25.65
N ALA A 437 -10.14 2.31 24.45
CA ALA A 437 -10.09 3.23 23.32
C ALA A 437 -11.07 4.40 23.54
N GLN A 438 -10.61 5.63 23.30
CA GLN A 438 -11.41 6.84 23.40
C GLN A 438 -11.81 7.31 21.99
N ILE A 439 -12.94 6.79 21.50
CA ILE A 439 -13.52 7.19 20.22
C ILE A 439 -14.69 8.13 20.51
N ASN A 440 -14.70 9.31 19.90
CA ASN A 440 -15.79 10.29 20.00
C ASN A 440 -16.13 10.74 21.45
N SER A 441 -15.18 10.69 22.40
CA SER A 441 -15.43 11.11 23.79
C SER A 441 -15.50 12.63 23.92
N SER A 442 -16.70 13.17 24.02
CA SER A 442 -16.94 14.56 24.45
C SER A 442 -16.69 14.80 25.95
N GLU A 443 -16.32 13.76 26.72
CA GLU A 443 -16.12 13.85 28.17
C GLU A 443 -14.68 13.43 28.54
N ARG A 444 -13.81 14.42 28.67
CA ARG A 444 -12.50 14.26 29.32
C ARG A 444 -12.73 13.85 30.79
N LYS A 445 -12.26 12.67 31.18
CA LYS A 445 -12.00 12.35 32.59
C LYS A 445 -10.50 12.42 32.84
N GLU A 446 -10.10 13.45 33.58
CA GLU A 446 -8.76 13.57 34.15
C GLU A 446 -8.46 12.36 35.05
N LYS A 447 -7.34 11.66 34.76
CA LYS A 447 -6.38 11.20 35.79
C LYS A 447 -5.11 10.65 35.15
N ALA A 448 -3.98 11.17 35.62
CA ALA A 448 -2.62 10.82 35.21
C ALA A 448 -2.05 9.64 36.00
N SER A 449 -1.07 8.93 35.42
CA SER A 449 0.26 8.65 36.02
C SER A 449 1.26 8.22 34.93
N HIS A 450 2.46 8.79 34.96
CA HIS A 450 3.60 8.52 34.07
C HIS A 450 4.41 7.30 34.51
N VAL A 451 4.98 6.56 33.54
CA VAL A 451 6.34 5.98 33.61
C VAL A 451 6.97 6.09 32.21
N SER A 452 8.25 6.49 32.14
CA SER A 452 9.03 6.66 30.91
C SER A 452 10.20 5.68 30.96
N GLU A 453 10.46 4.95 29.87
CA GLU A 453 11.70 4.19 29.66
C GLU A 453 12.40 4.69 28.39
N GLN A 454 13.69 4.99 28.53
CA GLN A 454 14.60 5.34 27.45
C GLN A 454 15.34 4.06 27.03
N GLY A 455 15.21 3.67 25.77
CA GLY A 455 16.05 2.65 25.14
C GLY A 455 17.11 3.31 24.25
N ALA A 456 18.38 3.08 24.56
CA ALA A 456 19.52 3.46 23.74
C ALA A 456 19.60 2.58 22.47
N GLN A 457 19.76 3.19 21.31
CA GLN A 457 20.04 2.47 20.07
C GLN A 457 21.51 2.02 20.01
N PRO A 458 21.82 0.79 19.58
CA PRO A 458 23.17 0.38 19.23
C PRO A 458 23.60 1.00 17.88
N GLN A 459 24.84 1.47 17.80
CA GLN A 459 25.45 1.95 16.55
C GLN A 459 25.69 0.77 15.58
N GLU A 460 25.22 0.93 14.34
CA GLU A 460 25.46 0.02 13.22
C GLU A 460 26.90 0.10 12.70
N VAL A 461 27.53 -1.05 12.46
CA VAL A 461 28.82 -1.14 11.75
C VAL A 461 28.56 -1.10 10.23
N PRO A 462 29.34 -0.34 9.42
CA PRO A 462 29.11 -0.24 7.98
C PRO A 462 29.46 -1.53 7.24
N ILE A 463 28.59 -1.96 6.32
CA ILE A 463 28.84 -3.05 5.37
C ILE A 463 29.83 -2.58 4.31
N VAL A 464 30.91 -3.33 4.09
CA VAL A 464 31.92 -3.03 3.05
C VAL A 464 31.72 -4.00 1.87
N ARG A 465 31.34 -3.48 0.70
CA ARG A 465 31.20 -4.27 -0.53
C ARG A 465 32.58 -4.63 -1.11
N PRO A 466 32.76 -5.80 -1.74
CA PRO A 466 34.09 -6.27 -2.18
C PRO A 466 34.68 -5.46 -3.33
N PHE A 467 33.85 -4.80 -4.16
CA PHE A 467 34.29 -4.08 -5.36
C PHE A 467 33.76 -2.64 -5.39
N GLY A 468 33.96 -1.90 -4.29
CA GLY A 468 33.54 -0.50 -4.19
C GLY A 468 32.02 -0.38 -4.01
N ASP A 469 31.31 0.08 -5.03
CA ASP A 469 29.84 0.19 -4.99
C ASP A 469 29.12 -1.11 -5.42
N CYS A 470 29.86 -2.15 -5.81
CA CYS A 470 29.33 -3.35 -6.46
C CYS A 470 29.70 -4.63 -5.71
N TRP A 471 28.81 -5.63 -5.76
CA TRP A 471 29.02 -6.97 -5.20
C TRP A 471 29.83 -7.87 -6.14
N PHE A 472 29.73 -7.66 -7.45
CA PHE A 472 30.40 -8.47 -8.48
C PHE A 472 31.47 -7.67 -9.24
N SER A 473 32.57 -8.34 -9.60
CA SER A 473 33.67 -7.74 -10.35
C SER A 473 33.27 -7.39 -11.79
N SER A 474 34.11 -6.59 -12.46
CA SER A 474 33.95 -6.32 -13.91
C SER A 474 34.05 -7.58 -14.76
N ALA A 475 34.81 -8.59 -14.33
CA ALA A 475 34.90 -9.88 -15.02
C ALA A 475 33.59 -10.68 -14.90
N ALA A 476 32.99 -10.71 -13.71
CA ALA A 476 31.69 -11.35 -13.47
C ALA A 476 30.54 -10.69 -14.26
N ARG A 477 30.69 -9.43 -14.71
CA ARG A 477 29.70 -8.75 -15.56
C ARG A 477 29.74 -9.18 -17.03
N GLN A 478 30.81 -9.85 -17.45
CA GLN A 478 31.04 -10.23 -18.85
C GLN A 478 31.18 -11.75 -19.03
N ASP A 479 31.57 -12.48 -17.98
CA ASP A 479 31.76 -13.93 -17.99
C ASP A 479 30.87 -14.63 -16.97
N MET A 480 30.09 -15.61 -17.47
CA MET A 480 29.18 -16.42 -16.66
C MET A 480 29.93 -17.28 -15.64
N LYS A 481 31.14 -17.75 -15.97
CA LYS A 481 31.93 -18.59 -15.06
C LYS A 481 32.44 -17.77 -13.87
N ALA A 482 33.00 -16.58 -14.13
CA ALA A 482 33.39 -15.64 -13.08
C ALA A 482 32.20 -15.22 -12.21
N LEU A 483 31.03 -14.94 -12.79
CA LEU A 483 29.81 -14.61 -12.05
C LEU A 483 29.38 -15.72 -11.08
N LYS A 484 29.44 -16.97 -11.56
CA LYS A 484 29.09 -18.15 -10.76
C LYS A 484 30.05 -18.36 -9.59
N GLU A 485 31.36 -18.24 -9.82
CA GLU A 485 32.39 -18.40 -8.79
C GLU A 485 32.30 -17.30 -7.72
N GLU A 486 32.06 -16.05 -8.14
CA GLU A 486 31.87 -14.93 -7.21
C GLU A 486 30.56 -15.05 -6.42
N TYR A 487 29.47 -15.45 -7.06
CA TYR A 487 28.20 -15.70 -6.38
C TYR A 487 28.33 -16.77 -5.30
N HIS A 488 28.94 -17.92 -5.60
CA HIS A 488 29.11 -18.99 -4.61
C HIS A 488 29.96 -18.55 -3.42
N ARG A 489 30.95 -17.69 -3.64
CA ARG A 489 31.78 -17.12 -2.57
C ARG A 489 30.97 -16.18 -1.69
N LEU A 490 30.17 -15.32 -2.31
CA LEU A 490 29.29 -14.38 -1.62
C LEU A 490 28.16 -15.08 -0.86
N ALA A 491 27.53 -16.09 -1.45
CA ALA A 491 26.51 -16.90 -0.80
C ALA A 491 27.08 -17.62 0.43
N LYS A 492 28.27 -18.22 0.34
CA LYS A 492 28.93 -18.82 1.51
C LYS A 492 29.20 -17.83 2.65
N GLN A 493 29.31 -16.54 2.35
CA GLN A 493 29.67 -15.53 3.34
C GLN A 493 28.47 -14.79 3.91
N TYR A 494 27.42 -14.58 3.09
CA TYR A 494 26.31 -13.70 3.41
C TYR A 494 24.93 -14.36 3.37
N HIS A 495 24.85 -15.67 3.08
CA HIS A 495 23.57 -16.37 3.14
C HIS A 495 22.97 -16.26 4.56
N PRO A 496 21.66 -15.97 4.70
CA PRO A 496 21.01 -15.78 6.01
C PRO A 496 21.21 -16.94 6.99
N ASP A 497 21.28 -18.18 6.47
CA ASP A 497 21.50 -19.38 7.29
C ASP A 497 22.96 -19.56 7.76
N VAL A 498 23.90 -18.81 7.18
CA VAL A 498 25.35 -18.89 7.48
C VAL A 498 25.81 -17.66 8.25
N CYS A 499 25.30 -16.48 7.89
CA CYS A 499 25.65 -15.21 8.47
C CYS A 499 24.57 -14.83 9.49
N GLY A 500 24.75 -15.19 10.76
CA GLY A 500 23.83 -14.87 11.86
C GLY A 500 23.69 -13.37 12.19
N ASP A 501 23.99 -12.49 11.24
CA ASP A 501 23.78 -11.05 11.29
C ASP A 501 22.31 -10.72 10.95
N CYS A 502 21.71 -9.81 11.71
CA CYS A 502 20.36 -9.29 11.47
C CYS A 502 20.17 -8.63 10.09
N ARG A 503 21.25 -8.25 9.40
CA ARG A 503 21.23 -7.63 8.06
C ARG A 503 21.52 -8.60 6.92
N SER A 504 21.78 -9.87 7.22
CA SER A 504 22.17 -10.88 6.23
C SER A 504 21.13 -11.06 5.11
N GLN A 505 19.84 -11.02 5.44
CA GLN A 505 18.75 -11.06 4.45
C GLN A 505 18.82 -9.89 3.47
N GLN A 506 19.00 -8.67 3.97
CA GLN A 506 19.09 -7.46 3.13
C GLN A 506 20.33 -7.49 2.24
N ILE A 507 21.48 -7.88 2.79
CA ILE A 507 22.75 -8.01 2.05
C ILE A 507 22.63 -9.07 0.96
N PHE A 508 22.09 -10.24 1.29
CA PHE A 508 21.94 -11.32 0.33
C PHE A 508 20.95 -10.95 -0.78
N GLN A 509 19.90 -10.20 -0.46
CA GLN A 509 18.96 -9.66 -1.44
C GLN A 509 19.64 -8.68 -2.41
N GLU A 510 20.52 -7.79 -1.93
CA GLU A 510 21.32 -6.92 -2.81
C GLU A 510 22.19 -7.73 -3.79
N ILE A 511 22.80 -8.81 -3.30
CA ILE A 511 23.64 -9.71 -4.12
C ILE A 511 22.79 -10.42 -5.19
N LEU A 512 21.60 -10.92 -4.82
CA LEU A 512 20.67 -11.55 -5.76
C LEU A 512 20.18 -10.56 -6.84
N ASN A 513 19.87 -9.32 -6.44
CA ASN A 513 19.42 -8.27 -7.35
C ASN A 513 20.51 -7.87 -8.35
N GLU A 514 21.75 -7.63 -7.90
CA GLU A 514 22.85 -7.30 -8.81
C GLU A 514 23.16 -8.46 -9.77
N ARG A 515 23.10 -9.71 -9.29
CA ARG A 515 23.25 -10.90 -10.15
C ARG A 515 22.17 -10.95 -11.24
N ALA A 516 20.92 -10.70 -10.88
CA ALA A 516 19.80 -10.70 -11.82
C ALA A 516 19.98 -9.62 -12.91
N GLU A 517 20.39 -8.41 -12.53
CA GLU A 517 20.67 -7.33 -13.49
C GLU A 517 21.81 -7.66 -14.46
N ILE A 518 22.87 -8.32 -13.98
CA ILE A 518 23.98 -8.75 -14.83
C ILE A 518 23.49 -9.77 -15.86
N LEU A 519 22.72 -10.76 -15.42
CA LEU A 519 22.16 -11.79 -16.30
C LEU A 519 21.20 -11.21 -17.35
N GLU A 520 20.38 -10.22 -16.97
CA GLU A 520 19.51 -9.51 -17.91
C GLU A 520 20.29 -8.73 -18.97
N ARG A 521 21.39 -8.07 -18.59
CA ARG A 521 22.26 -7.35 -19.53
C ARG A 521 22.92 -8.31 -20.51
N MET A 522 23.48 -9.42 -20.02
CA MET A 522 24.07 -10.47 -20.87
C MET A 522 23.04 -11.14 -21.81
N ALA A 523 21.73 -11.00 -21.54
CA ALA A 523 20.67 -11.53 -22.40
C ALA A 523 20.26 -10.57 -23.53
N LYS A 524 20.60 -9.28 -23.43
CA LYS A 524 20.30 -8.25 -24.43
C LYS A 524 21.42 -8.09 -25.47
N GLU A 525 22.62 -8.52 -25.14
CA GLU A 525 23.80 -8.64 -26.02
C GLU A 525 23.86 -10.00 -26.74
#